data_AF-A0A9E2Y1Q1-F1
#
_entry.id   AF-A0A9E2Y1Q1-F1
#
_cell.length_a   1.000
_cell.length_b   1.000
_cell.length_c   1.000
_cell.angle_alpha   90.00
_cell.angle_beta   90.00
_cell.angle_gamma   90.00
#
_symmetry.space_group_name_H-M   'P 1'
#
loop_
_entity.id
_entity.type
_entity.pdbx_description
1 polymer ?
#
loop_
_entity_poly.entity_id
_entity_poly.type
_entity_poly.pdbx_seq_one_letter_code
_entity_poly.pdbx_strand_id
1 'polypeptide(L)'
;MAAAVCGRLLADVGADVACISPDVSTPLAAYLDHGKAVAVEDPTARGNAIAAGDLIVCEGRPQDLRVLQYDVDSLRRLNATAALVYISPFGQAGPKANDPTTDLTVFFTSGIARLLTGQVDDLSEAPIRPVGKQSAFIGGLAAACAGMHAAMGAPAAVVDVSIVEALATMAITELARAGLTGKTRPRKREADGNGATVTILPTRDGYVAISPREDRQWASWLSVMGSPDWGNDPRFATKSDRVANWDALHALMSAWSRHYGKQWIADRAQAAHVPSFPLREPAEQLDSPQLERRKFWRRVELEGRTVKAPGSPFGLQVIPASGNSAERGAGPMPLSGVRILDFSWVIAGPTATRYLAAMGAEIIKIEAPGRGDPGRASELHTVLGQAKRSIVLDLKKLEAVAVARALASRCDGVVENFATGVMDRLGLG
;
A
#
# COMPACT_ATOMS: atom_id res chain seq x y z
N MET A 1 19.25 2.15 -3.73
CA MET A 1 18.11 2.82 -3.07
C MET A 1 17.05 1.84 -2.55
N ALA A 2 16.59 0.84 -3.31
CA ALA A 2 15.50 -0.03 -2.83
C ALA A 2 15.90 -0.87 -1.60
N ALA A 3 17.16 -1.33 -1.56
CA ALA A 3 17.73 -2.00 -0.39
C ALA A 3 17.83 -1.05 0.82
N ALA A 4 18.18 0.22 0.61
CA ALA A 4 18.20 1.21 1.68
C ALA A 4 16.80 1.45 2.28
N VAL A 5 15.75 1.48 1.44
CA VAL A 5 14.34 1.51 1.91
C VAL A 5 14.02 0.26 2.73
N CYS A 6 14.34 -0.93 2.22
CA CYS A 6 14.12 -2.19 2.91
C CYS A 6 14.78 -2.19 4.31
N GLY A 7 16.08 -1.91 4.37
CA GLY A 7 16.82 -1.83 5.63
C GLY A 7 16.26 -0.76 6.58
N ARG A 8 15.76 0.37 6.05
CA ARG A 8 15.15 1.41 6.89
C ARG A 8 13.86 0.95 7.53
N LEU A 9 13.00 0.26 6.78
CA LEU A 9 11.75 -0.30 7.30
C LEU A 9 12.00 -1.36 8.39
N LEU A 10 13.05 -2.17 8.22
CA LEU A 10 13.48 -3.15 9.23
C LEU A 10 14.04 -2.47 10.49
N ALA A 11 14.91 -1.48 10.34
CA ALA A 11 15.43 -0.69 11.46
C ALA A 11 14.30 0.05 12.21
N ASP A 12 13.31 0.57 11.48
CA ASP A 12 12.18 1.28 12.05
C ASP A 12 11.31 0.43 13.00
N VAL A 13 11.41 -0.91 12.91
CA VAL A 13 10.73 -1.89 13.79
C VAL A 13 11.67 -2.59 14.77
N GLY A 14 12.92 -2.14 14.87
CA GLY A 14 13.88 -2.60 15.88
C GLY A 14 14.85 -3.67 15.43
N ALA A 15 14.96 -3.96 14.13
CA ALA A 15 16.06 -4.79 13.63
C ALA A 15 17.40 -4.04 13.81
N ASP A 16 18.45 -4.76 14.20
CA ASP A 16 19.82 -4.25 14.12
C ASP A 16 20.28 -4.34 12.66
N VAL A 17 20.53 -3.18 12.04
CA VAL A 17 20.81 -3.09 10.60
C VAL A 17 22.19 -2.51 10.40
N ALA A 18 23.08 -3.32 9.82
CA ALA A 18 24.40 -2.88 9.36
C ALA A 18 24.37 -2.61 7.84
N CYS A 19 24.67 -1.37 7.45
CA CYS A 19 24.87 -0.98 6.05
C CYS A 19 26.34 -1.16 5.66
N ILE A 20 26.56 -1.95 4.61
CA ILE A 20 27.85 -2.07 3.93
C ILE A 20 27.85 -1.08 2.77
N SER A 21 28.75 -0.10 2.81
CA SER A 21 28.89 0.96 1.78
C SER A 21 27.59 1.78 1.54
N PRO A 22 27.06 2.49 2.57
CA PRO A 22 25.86 3.31 2.41
C PRO A 22 26.12 4.47 1.44
N ASP A 23 25.08 4.82 0.69
CA ASP A 23 25.06 6.01 -0.14
C ASP A 23 24.54 7.18 0.72
N VAL A 24 25.40 8.17 0.95
CA VAL A 24 25.02 9.41 1.67
C VAL A 24 25.10 10.63 0.76
N SER A 25 25.11 10.44 -0.56
CA SER A 25 25.27 11.52 -1.55
C SER A 25 24.08 12.47 -1.65
N THR A 26 22.93 12.10 -1.09
CA THR A 26 21.71 12.92 -1.10
C THR A 26 21.02 12.92 0.27
N PRO A 27 20.24 13.97 0.62
CA PRO A 27 19.46 13.99 1.85
C PRO A 27 18.49 12.81 1.99
N LEU A 28 17.92 12.32 0.87
CA LEU A 28 17.08 11.13 0.87
C LEU A 28 17.89 9.88 1.24
N ALA A 29 19.07 9.71 0.68
CA ALA A 29 19.90 8.54 0.95
C ALA A 29 20.41 8.56 2.41
N ALA A 30 20.87 9.73 2.88
CA ALA A 30 21.21 9.94 4.29
C ALA A 30 20.03 9.67 5.24
N TYR A 31 18.81 10.11 4.89
CA TYR A 31 17.61 9.76 5.65
C TYR A 31 17.37 8.24 5.67
N LEU A 32 17.47 7.55 4.52
CA LEU A 32 17.23 6.11 4.47
C LEU A 32 18.24 5.33 5.30
N ASP A 33 19.46 5.81 5.47
CA ASP A 33 20.49 5.15 6.28
C ASP A 33 20.57 5.63 7.74
N HIS A 34 19.80 6.65 8.10
CA HIS A 34 19.75 7.14 9.48
C HIS A 34 19.27 6.04 10.45
N GLY A 35 20.04 5.86 11.53
CA GLY A 35 19.76 4.87 12.59
C GLY A 35 20.33 3.48 12.30
N LYS A 36 21.06 3.29 11.20
CA LYS A 36 21.74 2.03 10.86
C LYS A 36 23.23 2.10 11.25
N ALA A 37 23.80 0.97 11.65
CA ALA A 37 25.25 0.85 11.82
C ALA A 37 25.94 0.89 10.45
N VAL A 38 27.13 1.46 10.38
CA VAL A 38 27.87 1.65 9.13
C VAL A 38 29.14 0.80 9.17
N ALA A 39 29.25 -0.19 8.28
CA ALA A 39 30.32 -1.20 8.25
C ALA A 39 31.20 -1.05 6.99
N VAL A 40 31.71 0.15 6.71
CA VAL A 40 32.14 0.54 5.35
C VAL A 40 33.59 0.18 5.02
N GLU A 41 34.50 0.28 5.98
CA GLU A 41 35.92 0.45 5.61
C GLU A 41 36.80 -0.78 5.89
N ASP A 42 36.37 -1.68 6.78
CA ASP A 42 37.15 -2.86 7.16
C ASP A 42 36.55 -4.15 6.58
N PRO A 43 37.27 -4.90 5.72
CA PRO A 43 36.86 -6.23 5.25
C PRO A 43 36.50 -7.20 6.40
N THR A 44 37.18 -7.11 7.53
CA THR A 44 36.90 -7.96 8.70
C THR A 44 35.58 -7.57 9.34
N ALA A 45 35.33 -6.27 9.59
CA ALA A 45 34.04 -5.78 10.07
C ALA A 45 32.87 -6.16 9.13
N ARG A 46 33.07 -6.06 7.81
CA ARG A 46 32.07 -6.51 6.82
C ARG A 46 31.79 -8.00 6.93
N GLY A 47 32.83 -8.83 7.00
CA GLY A 47 32.70 -10.27 7.19
C GLY A 47 31.95 -10.63 8.47
N ASN A 48 32.25 -9.96 9.59
CA ASN A 48 31.57 -10.16 10.87
C ASN A 48 30.09 -9.78 10.81
N ALA A 49 29.75 -8.65 10.18
CA ALA A 49 28.36 -8.22 10.00
C ALA A 49 27.57 -9.23 9.14
N ILE A 50 28.17 -9.74 8.06
CA ILE A 50 27.57 -10.77 7.22
C ILE A 50 27.36 -12.06 8.02
N ALA A 51 28.37 -12.51 8.79
CA ALA A 51 28.31 -13.72 9.58
C ALA A 51 27.27 -13.67 10.71
N ALA A 52 26.99 -12.48 11.26
CA ALA A 52 26.03 -12.28 12.35
C ALA A 52 24.58 -12.08 11.88
N GLY A 53 24.34 -11.78 10.60
CA GLY A 53 23.01 -11.43 10.11
C GLY A 53 22.05 -12.60 9.96
N ASP A 54 20.78 -12.40 10.31
CA ASP A 54 19.70 -13.35 9.97
C ASP A 54 19.18 -13.16 8.53
N LEU A 55 19.39 -11.96 7.99
CA LEU A 55 18.89 -11.51 6.69
C LEU A 55 19.95 -10.64 6.02
N ILE A 56 20.34 -10.98 4.80
CA ILE A 56 21.27 -10.21 3.97
C ILE A 56 20.50 -9.68 2.77
N VAL A 57 20.40 -8.35 2.66
CA VAL A 57 19.70 -7.66 1.57
C VAL A 57 20.71 -7.12 0.58
N CYS A 58 20.60 -7.54 -0.67
CA CYS A 58 21.47 -7.16 -1.78
C CYS A 58 20.68 -6.37 -2.82
N GLU A 59 21.23 -5.23 -3.25
CA GLU A 59 20.70 -4.49 -4.39
C GLU A 59 21.35 -4.98 -5.70
N GLY A 60 20.53 -5.14 -6.73
CA GLY A 60 20.95 -5.64 -8.03
C GLY A 60 20.99 -7.17 -8.10
N ARG A 61 21.92 -7.68 -8.92
CA ARG A 61 22.08 -9.10 -9.19
C ARG A 61 23.26 -9.69 -8.43
N PRO A 62 23.31 -11.02 -8.22
CA PRO A 62 24.47 -11.70 -7.65
C PRO A 62 25.82 -11.28 -8.24
N GLN A 63 25.93 -11.13 -9.56
CA GLN A 63 27.19 -10.69 -10.19
C GLN A 63 27.58 -9.25 -9.85
N ASP A 64 26.61 -8.39 -9.51
CA ASP A 64 26.86 -7.00 -9.20
C ASP A 64 27.57 -6.86 -7.83
N LEU A 65 27.46 -7.89 -6.96
CA LEU A 65 28.20 -7.98 -5.69
C LEU A 65 29.72 -8.16 -5.86
N ARG A 66 30.19 -8.57 -7.05
CA ARG A 66 31.62 -8.82 -7.30
C ARG A 66 32.46 -7.55 -7.13
N VAL A 67 31.88 -6.37 -7.30
CA VAL A 67 32.53 -5.07 -7.02
C VAL A 67 32.91 -4.94 -5.53
N LEU A 68 32.15 -5.59 -4.65
CA LEU A 68 32.42 -5.67 -3.21
C LEU A 68 33.21 -6.94 -2.85
N GLN A 69 33.70 -7.69 -3.84
CA GLN A 69 34.39 -8.98 -3.69
C GLN A 69 33.53 -10.08 -3.07
N TYR A 70 32.20 -10.01 -3.26
CA TYR A 70 31.24 -11.03 -2.83
C TYR A 70 30.48 -11.64 -4.01
N ASP A 71 29.97 -12.84 -3.78
CA ASP A 71 29.07 -13.62 -4.62
C ASP A 71 28.21 -14.52 -3.71
N VAL A 72 27.26 -15.25 -4.28
CA VAL A 72 26.36 -16.12 -3.49
C VAL A 72 27.17 -17.13 -2.66
N ASP A 73 28.19 -17.76 -3.25
CA ASP A 73 28.96 -18.80 -2.59
C ASP A 73 29.81 -18.26 -1.43
N SER A 74 30.42 -17.08 -1.60
CA SER A 74 31.17 -16.42 -0.53
C SER A 74 30.27 -15.92 0.59
N LEU A 75 29.09 -15.37 0.27
CA LEU A 75 28.09 -15.04 1.29
C LEU A 75 27.65 -16.29 2.07
N ARG A 76 27.41 -17.41 1.38
CA ARG A 76 27.05 -18.69 2.01
C ARG A 76 28.16 -19.28 2.85
N ARG A 77 29.43 -19.10 2.47
CA ARG A 77 30.59 -19.50 3.30
C ARG A 77 30.70 -18.68 4.58
N LEU A 78 30.39 -17.39 4.52
CA LEU A 78 30.39 -16.51 5.69
C LEU A 78 29.16 -16.75 6.58
N ASN A 79 28.02 -17.03 5.97
CA ASN A 79 26.76 -17.25 6.66
C ASN A 79 25.88 -18.26 5.90
N ALA A 80 25.87 -19.50 6.41
CA ALA A 80 25.13 -20.60 5.80
C ALA A 80 23.61 -20.51 6.03
N THR A 81 23.16 -19.72 7.01
CA THR A 81 21.77 -19.75 7.51
C THR A 81 20.97 -18.48 7.21
N ALA A 82 21.62 -17.36 6.90
CA ALA A 82 20.91 -16.12 6.58
C ALA A 82 20.01 -16.29 5.36
N ALA A 83 18.82 -15.69 5.40
CA ALA A 83 18.07 -15.47 4.17
C ALA A 83 18.80 -14.44 3.30
N LEU A 84 18.91 -14.68 2.00
CA LEU A 84 19.44 -13.70 1.03
C LEU A 84 18.27 -13.10 0.26
N VAL A 85 18.15 -11.77 0.23
CA VAL A 85 17.13 -11.06 -0.55
C VAL A 85 17.82 -10.23 -1.61
N TYR A 86 17.59 -10.56 -2.88
CA TYR A 86 18.07 -9.77 -4.02
C TYR A 86 16.94 -8.88 -4.53
N ILE A 87 17.20 -7.58 -4.61
CA ILE A 87 16.24 -6.60 -5.13
C ILE A 87 16.77 -6.05 -6.44
N SER A 88 16.12 -6.39 -7.55
CA SER A 88 16.53 -5.92 -8.88
C SER A 88 15.35 -5.36 -9.68
N PRO A 89 15.62 -4.51 -10.69
CA PRO A 89 14.55 -3.89 -11.48
C PRO A 89 13.59 -4.86 -12.14
N PHE A 90 14.12 -5.97 -12.69
CA PHE A 90 13.37 -6.91 -13.53
C PHE A 90 13.33 -8.34 -12.96
N GLY A 91 13.92 -8.59 -11.78
CA GLY A 91 14.18 -9.94 -11.27
C GLY A 91 15.53 -10.49 -11.70
N GLN A 92 15.93 -11.64 -11.15
CA GLN A 92 17.22 -12.28 -11.47
C GLN A 92 17.22 -13.05 -12.79
N ALA A 93 16.05 -13.26 -13.40
CA ALA A 93 15.89 -14.04 -14.62
C ALA A 93 15.01 -13.34 -15.65
N GLY A 94 15.05 -13.84 -16.89
CA GLY A 94 14.25 -13.33 -18.00
C GLY A 94 15.00 -12.37 -18.93
N PRO A 95 14.38 -12.01 -20.07
CA PRO A 95 15.06 -11.33 -21.17
C PRO A 95 15.58 -9.92 -20.81
N LYS A 96 14.97 -9.28 -19.81
CA LYS A 96 15.33 -7.93 -19.34
C LYS A 96 16.13 -7.91 -18.04
N ALA A 97 16.50 -9.06 -17.49
CA ALA A 97 17.19 -9.13 -16.19
C ALA A 97 18.47 -8.27 -16.14
N ASN A 98 19.09 -8.05 -17.30
CA ASN A 98 20.34 -7.30 -17.44
C ASN A 98 20.14 -5.88 -18.00
N ASP A 99 18.91 -5.45 -18.26
CA ASP A 99 18.63 -4.15 -18.86
C ASP A 99 18.90 -3.02 -17.86
N PRO A 100 19.61 -1.95 -18.28
CA PRO A 100 19.77 -0.77 -17.45
C PRO A 100 18.44 -0.05 -17.28
N THR A 101 18.25 0.61 -16.14
CA THR A 101 17.00 1.32 -15.86
C THR A 101 17.19 2.48 -14.90
N THR A 102 16.16 3.32 -14.84
CA THR A 102 15.94 4.40 -13.90
C THR A 102 14.58 4.17 -13.23
N ASP A 103 14.28 4.93 -12.17
CA ASP A 103 12.95 4.87 -11.54
C ASP A 103 11.82 5.12 -12.56
N LEU A 104 12.03 6.03 -13.51
CA LEU A 104 11.06 6.33 -14.57
C LEU A 104 10.83 5.13 -15.49
N THR A 105 11.89 4.52 -16.01
CA THR A 105 11.79 3.46 -17.03
C THR A 105 11.23 2.16 -16.44
N VAL A 106 11.60 1.79 -15.21
CA VAL A 106 11.00 0.60 -14.56
C VAL A 106 9.52 0.85 -14.23
N PHE A 107 9.17 2.07 -13.79
CA PHE A 107 7.79 2.45 -13.52
C PHE A 107 6.90 2.32 -14.76
N PHE A 108 7.34 2.87 -15.89
CA PHE A 108 6.61 2.73 -17.15
C PHE A 108 6.59 1.29 -17.67
N THR A 109 7.68 0.54 -17.51
CA THR A 109 7.75 -0.86 -17.96
C THR A 109 6.78 -1.76 -17.20
N SER A 110 6.48 -1.45 -15.92
CA SER A 110 5.53 -2.23 -15.12
C SER A 110 4.07 -2.12 -15.57
N GLY A 111 3.76 -1.18 -16.47
CA GLY A 111 2.40 -0.90 -16.92
C GLY A 111 1.57 -0.05 -15.95
N ILE A 112 2.00 0.13 -14.69
CA ILE A 112 1.25 0.93 -13.69
C ILE A 112 1.10 2.40 -14.12
N ALA A 113 2.05 2.94 -14.89
CA ALA A 113 1.99 4.30 -15.43
C ALA A 113 0.72 4.55 -16.25
N ARG A 114 0.14 3.50 -16.85
CA ARG A 114 -1.13 3.57 -17.57
C ARG A 114 -2.30 4.04 -16.69
N LEU A 115 -2.20 3.86 -15.38
CA LEU A 115 -3.21 4.27 -14.39
C LEU A 115 -2.96 5.68 -13.84
N LEU A 116 -1.75 6.24 -14.03
CA LEU A 116 -1.41 7.59 -13.63
C LEU A 116 -1.78 8.66 -14.66
N THR A 117 -2.07 8.29 -15.91
CA THR A 117 -2.23 9.27 -17.00
C THR A 117 -3.45 10.17 -16.88
N GLY A 118 -4.29 9.98 -15.86
CA GLY A 118 -5.62 10.57 -15.83
C GLY A 118 -6.46 10.14 -17.03
N GLN A 119 -7.68 10.65 -17.08
CA GLN A 119 -8.53 10.58 -18.26
C GLN A 119 -8.30 11.83 -19.10
N VAL A 120 -7.89 11.66 -20.36
CA VAL A 120 -7.59 12.75 -21.31
C VAL A 120 -8.68 12.85 -22.37
N ASP A 121 -8.98 14.07 -22.81
CA ASP A 121 -9.89 14.30 -23.93
C ASP A 121 -9.21 13.99 -25.27
N ASP A 122 -7.94 14.40 -25.39
CA ASP A 122 -7.10 14.06 -26.53
C ASP A 122 -6.13 12.91 -26.19
N LEU A 123 -6.29 11.78 -26.88
CA LEU A 123 -5.41 10.62 -26.72
C LEU A 123 -3.98 10.87 -27.21
N SER A 124 -3.74 11.93 -27.99
CA SER A 124 -2.41 12.38 -28.40
C SER A 124 -1.60 12.94 -27.23
N GLU A 125 -2.25 13.36 -26.14
CA GLU A 125 -1.58 13.83 -24.94
C GLU A 125 -0.71 12.73 -24.32
N ALA A 126 0.52 13.12 -24.01
CA ALA A 126 1.51 12.23 -23.42
C ALA A 126 1.07 11.79 -22.00
N PRO A 127 1.33 10.53 -21.62
CA PRO A 127 1.21 10.06 -20.24
C PRO A 127 1.91 10.96 -19.21
N ILE A 128 1.28 11.13 -18.04
CA ILE A 128 1.87 11.87 -16.91
C ILE A 128 3.07 11.11 -16.35
N ARG A 129 4.13 11.88 -16.01
CA ARG A 129 5.32 11.36 -15.35
C ARG A 129 5.05 11.07 -13.86
N PRO A 130 5.42 9.88 -13.33
CA PRO A 130 5.35 9.61 -11.90
C PRO A 130 6.30 10.52 -11.11
N VAL A 131 5.89 10.89 -9.89
CA VAL A 131 6.70 11.69 -8.96
C VAL A 131 7.62 10.83 -8.10
N GLY A 132 8.74 11.40 -7.67
CA GLY A 132 9.61 10.80 -6.64
C GLY A 132 10.36 9.54 -7.09
N LYS A 133 10.55 8.61 -6.15
CA LYS A 133 11.27 7.34 -6.31
C LYS A 133 10.37 6.14 -5.99
N GLN A 134 9.15 6.16 -6.53
CA GLN A 134 8.10 5.22 -6.16
C GLN A 134 8.54 3.77 -6.34
N SER A 135 9.27 3.48 -7.42
CA SER A 135 9.76 2.14 -7.73
C SER A 135 10.68 1.61 -6.64
N ALA A 136 11.63 2.44 -6.16
CA ALA A 136 12.52 2.06 -5.07
C ALA A 136 11.77 1.83 -3.75
N PHE A 137 10.78 2.67 -3.43
CA PHE A 137 10.00 2.54 -2.20
C PHE A 137 9.12 1.28 -2.19
N ILE A 138 8.46 1.01 -3.31
CA ILE A 138 7.58 -0.16 -3.46
C ILE A 138 8.39 -1.45 -3.51
N GLY A 139 9.51 -1.46 -4.26
CA GLY A 139 10.44 -2.58 -4.27
C GLY A 139 11.05 -2.86 -2.89
N GLY A 140 11.47 -1.81 -2.18
CA GLY A 140 12.00 -1.92 -0.82
C GLY A 140 10.97 -2.42 0.19
N LEU A 141 9.71 -1.99 0.09
CA LEU A 141 8.62 -2.51 0.91
C LEU A 141 8.33 -3.99 0.63
N ALA A 142 8.27 -4.38 -0.65
CA ALA A 142 8.10 -5.77 -1.05
C ALA A 142 9.24 -6.65 -0.50
N ALA A 143 10.48 -6.15 -0.58
CA ALA A 143 11.65 -6.85 -0.06
C ALA A 143 11.67 -6.95 1.48
N ALA A 144 11.28 -5.89 2.19
CA ALA A 144 11.18 -5.93 3.65
C ALA A 144 10.13 -6.98 4.08
N CYS A 145 8.96 -7.00 3.42
CA CYS A 145 7.96 -8.02 3.64
C CYS A 145 8.52 -9.43 3.37
N ALA A 146 9.04 -9.70 2.17
CA ALA A 146 9.53 -11.04 1.84
C ALA A 146 10.71 -11.48 2.73
N GLY A 147 11.62 -10.56 3.05
CA GLY A 147 12.76 -10.78 3.93
C GLY A 147 12.38 -11.12 5.36
N MET A 148 11.41 -10.41 5.95
CA MET A 148 10.89 -10.74 7.28
C MET A 148 10.33 -12.16 7.34
N HIS A 149 9.58 -12.57 6.31
CA HIS A 149 9.06 -13.93 6.26
C HIS A 149 10.18 -14.96 6.14
N ALA A 150 11.14 -14.75 5.24
CA ALA A 150 12.27 -15.67 5.09
C ALA A 150 13.08 -15.82 6.38
N ALA A 151 13.35 -14.71 7.09
CA ALA A 151 14.08 -14.72 8.36
C ALA A 151 13.34 -15.48 9.47
N MET A 152 12.00 -15.47 9.49
CA MET A 152 11.22 -16.14 10.54
C MET A 152 10.99 -17.64 10.30
N GLY A 153 11.06 -18.11 9.06
CA GLY A 153 10.57 -19.47 8.75
C GLY A 153 11.20 -20.16 7.55
N ALA A 154 12.19 -19.57 6.89
CA ALA A 154 12.94 -20.20 5.81
C ALA A 154 14.43 -19.80 5.87
N PRO A 155 15.17 -20.29 6.88
CA PRO A 155 16.61 -20.06 6.96
C PRO A 155 17.29 -20.58 5.68
N ALA A 156 18.35 -19.88 5.26
CA ALA A 156 19.08 -20.11 4.02
C ALA A 156 18.28 -19.94 2.72
N ALA A 157 17.06 -19.39 2.76
CA ALA A 157 16.32 -19.06 1.55
C ALA A 157 17.06 -18.01 0.70
N VAL A 158 16.81 -18.04 -0.60
CA VAL A 158 17.16 -16.97 -1.53
C VAL A 158 15.86 -16.42 -2.11
N VAL A 159 15.62 -15.13 -1.88
CA VAL A 159 14.42 -14.41 -2.30
C VAL A 159 14.80 -13.47 -3.44
N ASP A 160 14.14 -13.64 -4.59
CA ASP A 160 14.23 -12.72 -5.72
C ASP A 160 13.06 -11.73 -5.66
N VAL A 161 13.38 -10.44 -5.56
CA VAL A 161 12.40 -9.35 -5.55
C VAL A 161 12.57 -8.50 -6.79
N SER A 162 11.60 -8.63 -7.69
CA SER A 162 11.48 -7.85 -8.91
C SER A 162 10.68 -6.57 -8.67
N ILE A 163 11.31 -5.40 -8.89
CA ILE A 163 10.64 -4.10 -8.74
C ILE A 163 9.49 -3.96 -9.76
N VAL A 164 9.68 -4.42 -10.99
CA VAL A 164 8.64 -4.34 -12.02
C VAL A 164 7.40 -5.17 -11.64
N GLU A 165 7.58 -6.33 -11.01
CA GLU A 165 6.46 -7.18 -10.55
C GLU A 165 5.74 -6.55 -9.34
N ALA A 166 6.50 -5.98 -8.41
CA ALA A 166 5.94 -5.26 -7.25
C ALA A 166 5.07 -4.08 -7.72
N LEU A 167 5.54 -3.31 -8.71
CA LEU A 167 4.79 -2.22 -9.32
C LEU A 167 3.59 -2.70 -10.13
N ALA A 168 3.74 -3.74 -10.94
CA ALA A 168 2.64 -4.30 -11.73
C ALA A 168 1.48 -4.76 -10.83
N THR A 169 1.77 -5.24 -9.62
CA THR A 169 0.74 -5.64 -8.66
C THR A 169 -0.14 -4.47 -8.21
N MET A 170 0.31 -3.22 -8.29
CA MET A 170 -0.56 -2.06 -8.03
C MET A 170 -1.67 -1.92 -9.08
N ALA A 171 -1.48 -2.49 -10.28
CA ALA A 171 -2.47 -2.51 -11.35
C ALA A 171 -3.40 -3.74 -11.31
N ILE A 172 -3.43 -4.48 -10.19
CA ILE A 172 -4.09 -5.80 -10.09
C ILE A 172 -5.54 -5.82 -10.57
N THR A 173 -6.32 -4.75 -10.34
CA THR A 173 -7.71 -4.66 -10.82
C THR A 173 -7.78 -4.62 -12.35
N GLU A 174 -6.90 -3.85 -13.00
CA GLU A 174 -6.86 -3.74 -14.45
C GLU A 174 -6.20 -4.96 -15.09
N LEU A 175 -5.21 -5.56 -14.45
CA LEU A 175 -4.63 -6.84 -14.86
C LEU A 175 -5.66 -7.97 -14.76
N ALA A 176 -6.45 -8.04 -13.68
CA ALA A 176 -7.52 -9.00 -13.52
C ALA A 176 -8.58 -8.85 -14.63
N ARG A 177 -9.00 -7.61 -14.91
CA ARG A 177 -9.92 -7.29 -16.01
C ARG A 177 -9.34 -7.74 -17.35
N ALA A 178 -8.11 -7.33 -17.67
CA ALA A 178 -7.46 -7.68 -18.92
C ALA A 178 -7.33 -9.20 -19.08
N GLY A 179 -6.93 -9.91 -18.02
CA GLY A 179 -6.79 -11.37 -18.03
C GLY A 179 -8.13 -12.11 -18.16
N LEU A 180 -9.20 -11.62 -17.53
CA LEU A 180 -10.50 -12.30 -17.53
C LEU A 180 -11.37 -11.94 -18.74
N THR A 181 -11.28 -10.72 -19.24
CA THR A 181 -12.18 -10.23 -20.30
C THR A 181 -11.46 -9.93 -21.62
N GLY A 182 -10.13 -9.96 -21.65
CA GLY A 182 -9.33 -9.53 -22.80
C GLY A 182 -9.46 -8.03 -23.12
N LYS A 183 -9.99 -7.22 -22.19
CA LYS A 183 -10.28 -5.80 -22.41
C LYS A 183 -9.52 -4.93 -21.40
N THR A 184 -9.09 -3.77 -21.87
CA THR A 184 -8.46 -2.72 -21.07
C THR A 184 -9.31 -1.46 -21.14
N ARG A 185 -9.42 -0.72 -20.04
CA ARG A 185 -10.12 0.58 -20.07
C ARG A 185 -9.32 1.61 -20.88
N PRO A 186 -9.98 2.47 -21.68
CA PRO A 186 -9.28 3.51 -22.45
C PRO A 186 -8.69 4.59 -21.53
N ARG A 187 -7.70 5.38 -22.01
CA ARG A 187 -7.27 6.64 -21.36
C ARG A 187 -8.27 7.76 -21.65
N LYS A 188 -9.14 7.57 -22.62
CA LYS A 188 -10.12 8.55 -23.02
C LYS A 188 -10.96 8.92 -21.80
N ARG A 189 -11.21 10.20 -21.63
CA ARG A 189 -12.26 10.71 -20.77
C ARG A 189 -13.60 10.26 -21.34
N GLU A 190 -14.09 9.16 -20.78
CA GLU A 190 -15.40 8.61 -21.10
C GLU A 190 -16.51 9.46 -20.46
N ALA A 191 -16.22 9.96 -19.26
CA ALA A 191 -16.94 11.00 -18.54
C ALA A 191 -16.10 11.30 -17.29
N ASP A 192 -15.66 12.53 -17.11
CA ASP A 192 -15.08 12.88 -15.82
C ASP A 192 -16.14 12.66 -14.74
N GLY A 193 -15.76 11.92 -13.71
CA GLY A 193 -16.66 11.51 -12.66
C GLY A 193 -16.98 10.05 -12.79
N ASN A 194 -16.22 9.27 -12.02
CA ASN A 194 -16.59 7.99 -11.44
C ASN A 194 -17.98 8.08 -10.74
N GLY A 195 -19.05 8.28 -11.53
CA GLY A 195 -20.37 8.74 -11.12
C GLY A 195 -20.67 10.25 -11.07
N ALA A 196 -20.00 11.12 -11.85
CA ALA A 196 -20.23 12.60 -11.90
C ALA A 196 -20.17 13.36 -10.57
N THR A 197 -19.64 12.73 -9.53
CA THR A 197 -19.66 13.26 -8.15
C THR A 197 -18.33 13.01 -7.45
N VAL A 198 -17.36 12.40 -8.14
CA VAL A 198 -16.02 12.17 -7.64
C VAL A 198 -15.09 13.01 -8.47
N THR A 199 -14.62 14.13 -7.91
CA THR A 199 -13.85 15.11 -8.67
C THR A 199 -12.95 15.95 -7.79
N ILE A 200 -12.08 16.72 -8.44
CA ILE A 200 -11.23 17.73 -7.84
C ILE A 200 -11.79 19.10 -8.25
N LEU A 201 -12.06 19.94 -7.27
CA LEU A 201 -12.57 21.30 -7.45
C LEU A 201 -11.47 22.32 -7.12
N PRO A 202 -11.33 23.39 -7.92
CA PRO A 202 -10.46 24.51 -7.58
C PRO A 202 -11.05 25.27 -6.39
N THR A 203 -10.19 25.78 -5.53
CA THR A 203 -10.56 26.54 -4.32
C THR A 203 -9.74 27.83 -4.27
N ARG A 204 -9.99 28.68 -3.27
CA ARG A 204 -9.23 29.93 -3.10
C ARG A 204 -7.73 29.70 -2.85
N ASP A 205 -7.35 28.56 -2.27
CA ASP A 205 -6.00 28.24 -1.78
C ASP A 205 -5.50 26.85 -2.21
N GLY A 206 -5.94 26.38 -3.38
CA GLY A 206 -5.52 25.10 -3.97
C GLY A 206 -6.70 24.30 -4.49
N TYR A 207 -6.76 23.01 -4.15
CA TYR A 207 -7.78 22.10 -4.65
C TYR A 207 -8.38 21.24 -3.54
N VAL A 208 -9.63 20.80 -3.74
CA VAL A 208 -10.31 19.87 -2.84
C VAL A 208 -10.94 18.73 -3.64
N ALA A 209 -10.76 17.49 -3.17
CA ALA A 209 -11.46 16.35 -3.71
C ALA A 209 -12.83 16.21 -3.02
N ILE A 210 -13.87 15.91 -3.78
CA ILE A 210 -15.20 15.54 -3.29
C ILE A 210 -15.61 14.20 -3.88
N SER A 211 -16.40 13.42 -3.14
CA SER A 211 -16.89 12.11 -3.58
C SER A 211 -18.33 11.77 -3.09
N PRO A 212 -19.36 12.61 -3.28
CA PRO A 212 -20.76 12.26 -3.00
C PRO A 212 -21.34 11.20 -3.95
N ARG A 213 -21.04 9.92 -3.72
CA ARG A 213 -21.35 8.80 -4.63
C ARG A 213 -22.82 8.36 -4.61
N GLU A 214 -23.51 8.58 -3.49
CA GLU A 214 -24.91 8.20 -3.29
C GLU A 214 -25.83 9.42 -3.34
N ASP A 215 -27.11 9.24 -3.68
CA ASP A 215 -28.06 10.36 -3.81
C ASP A 215 -28.22 11.14 -2.50
N ARG A 216 -28.19 10.47 -1.35
CA ARG A 216 -28.17 11.16 -0.04
C ARG A 216 -26.94 12.05 0.14
N GLN A 217 -25.78 11.60 -0.36
CA GLN A 217 -24.53 12.37 -0.27
C GLN A 217 -24.54 13.52 -1.26
N TRP A 218 -25.15 13.34 -2.44
CA TRP A 218 -25.38 14.41 -3.40
C TRP A 218 -26.28 15.51 -2.82
N ALA A 219 -27.43 15.14 -2.23
CA ALA A 219 -28.31 16.08 -1.56
C ALA A 219 -27.60 16.81 -0.40
N SER A 220 -26.83 16.08 0.40
CA SER A 220 -26.02 16.67 1.47
C SER A 220 -24.97 17.64 0.92
N TRP A 221 -24.36 17.32 -0.22
CA TRP A 221 -23.40 18.18 -0.89
C TRP A 221 -24.04 19.46 -1.42
N LEU A 222 -25.22 19.38 -2.05
CA LEU A 222 -26.00 20.56 -2.43
C LEU A 222 -26.29 21.45 -1.21
N SER A 223 -26.67 20.85 -0.08
CA SER A 223 -26.90 21.57 1.17
C SER A 223 -25.62 22.27 1.69
N VAL A 224 -24.46 21.63 1.61
CA VAL A 224 -23.17 22.26 1.95
C VAL A 224 -22.89 23.47 1.06
N MET A 225 -23.29 23.42 -0.21
CA MET A 225 -23.19 24.55 -1.14
C MET A 225 -24.25 25.64 -0.94
N GLY A 226 -25.11 25.50 0.07
CA GLY A 226 -26.19 26.45 0.35
C GLY A 226 -27.44 26.22 -0.49
N SER A 227 -27.63 25.00 -1.00
CA SER A 227 -28.77 24.60 -1.84
C SER A 227 -28.98 25.53 -3.05
N PRO A 228 -27.98 25.65 -3.94
CA PRO A 228 -28.05 26.58 -5.05
C PRO A 228 -29.20 26.23 -6.00
N ASP A 229 -29.79 27.23 -6.67
CA ASP A 229 -30.96 27.06 -7.56
C ASP A 229 -30.73 25.99 -8.64
N TRP A 230 -29.52 25.93 -9.21
CA TRP A 230 -29.15 24.92 -10.21
C TRP A 230 -29.15 23.50 -9.66
N GLY A 231 -29.13 23.29 -8.34
CA GLY A 231 -29.23 21.97 -7.72
C GLY A 231 -30.54 21.24 -8.04
N ASN A 232 -31.59 21.99 -8.43
CA ASN A 232 -32.88 21.46 -8.88
C ASN A 232 -33.02 21.41 -10.41
N ASP A 233 -31.96 21.76 -11.16
CA ASP A 233 -31.97 21.71 -12.62
C ASP A 233 -32.15 20.24 -13.08
N PRO A 234 -33.14 19.94 -13.94
CA PRO A 234 -33.38 18.58 -14.45
C PRO A 234 -32.14 17.94 -15.08
N ARG A 235 -31.19 18.73 -15.60
CA ARG A 235 -29.91 18.24 -16.15
C ARG A 235 -29.03 17.53 -15.13
N PHE A 236 -29.29 17.71 -13.82
CA PHE A 236 -28.47 17.15 -12.75
C PHE A 236 -29.26 16.22 -11.80
N ALA A 237 -30.49 15.87 -12.16
CA ALA A 237 -31.41 15.13 -11.30
C ALA A 237 -30.89 13.73 -10.94
N THR A 238 -30.54 12.91 -11.93
CA THR A 238 -29.98 11.57 -11.71
C THR A 238 -28.46 11.55 -11.88
N LYS A 239 -27.83 10.48 -11.38
CA LYS A 239 -26.42 10.23 -11.62
C LYS A 239 -26.07 10.22 -13.11
N SER A 240 -26.90 9.60 -13.94
CA SER A 240 -26.69 9.54 -15.39
C SER A 240 -26.79 10.93 -16.04
N ASP A 241 -27.74 11.75 -15.60
CA ASP A 241 -27.89 13.12 -16.12
C ASP A 241 -26.68 13.99 -15.76
N ARG A 242 -26.17 13.87 -14.52
CA ARG A 242 -24.95 14.55 -14.08
C ARG A 242 -23.73 14.15 -14.91
N VAL A 243 -23.62 12.86 -15.28
CA VAL A 243 -22.55 12.36 -16.16
C VAL A 243 -22.68 12.97 -17.55
N ALA A 244 -23.89 12.98 -18.12
CA ALA A 244 -24.13 13.54 -19.46
C ALA A 244 -23.91 15.06 -19.54
N ASN A 245 -24.06 15.77 -18.41
CA ASN A 245 -23.92 17.23 -18.31
C ASN A 245 -22.71 17.66 -17.47
N TRP A 246 -21.66 16.83 -17.44
CA TRP A 246 -20.54 16.98 -16.52
C TRP A 246 -19.85 18.36 -16.60
N ASP A 247 -19.50 18.83 -17.79
CA ASP A 247 -18.73 20.07 -17.95
C ASP A 247 -19.50 21.28 -17.36
N ALA A 248 -20.81 21.32 -17.59
CA ALA A 248 -21.69 22.34 -17.01
C ALA A 248 -21.76 22.21 -15.48
N LEU A 249 -21.91 20.99 -14.97
CA LEU A 249 -21.98 20.73 -13.53
C LEU A 249 -20.67 21.09 -12.82
N HIS A 250 -19.53 20.69 -13.39
CA HIS A 250 -18.20 20.98 -12.85
C HIS A 250 -17.91 22.47 -12.86
N ALA A 251 -18.31 23.20 -13.91
CA ALA A 251 -18.20 24.66 -13.95
C ALA A 251 -19.00 25.34 -12.82
N LEU A 252 -20.24 24.90 -12.56
CA LEU A 252 -21.07 25.43 -11.47
C LEU A 252 -20.48 25.14 -10.09
N MET A 253 -20.05 23.90 -9.83
CA MET A 253 -19.37 23.53 -8.58
C MET A 253 -18.04 24.26 -8.41
N SER A 254 -17.28 24.46 -9.50
CA SER A 254 -16.02 25.19 -9.51
C SER A 254 -16.21 26.67 -9.23
N ALA A 255 -17.26 27.30 -9.77
CA ALA A 255 -17.59 28.68 -9.47
C ALA A 255 -17.85 28.88 -7.97
N TRP A 256 -18.64 28.00 -7.35
CA TRP A 256 -18.89 28.03 -5.91
C TRP A 256 -17.62 27.78 -5.07
N SER A 257 -16.86 26.73 -5.38
CA SER A 257 -15.73 26.28 -4.55
C SER A 257 -14.55 27.25 -4.53
N ARG A 258 -14.36 28.06 -5.59
CA ARG A 258 -13.34 29.12 -5.65
C ARG A 258 -13.48 30.18 -4.56
N HIS A 259 -14.66 30.34 -3.96
CA HIS A 259 -14.88 31.31 -2.90
C HIS A 259 -14.36 30.85 -1.52
N TYR A 260 -14.09 29.55 -1.35
CA TYR A 260 -13.76 28.96 -0.05
C TYR A 260 -12.36 28.33 -0.06
N GLY A 261 -11.80 28.12 1.13
CA GLY A 261 -10.55 27.38 1.29
C GLY A 261 -10.75 25.87 1.23
N LYS A 262 -9.75 25.13 0.73
CA LYS A 262 -9.78 23.67 0.56
C LYS A 262 -10.09 22.92 1.86
N GLN A 263 -9.48 23.33 2.98
CA GLN A 263 -9.70 22.68 4.28
C GLN A 263 -11.13 22.95 4.79
N TRP A 264 -11.62 24.18 4.63
CA TRP A 264 -12.98 24.54 5.04
C TRP A 264 -14.03 23.73 4.28
N ILE A 265 -13.87 23.58 2.95
CA ILE A 265 -14.80 22.76 2.14
C ILE A 265 -14.77 21.31 2.63
N ALA A 266 -13.58 20.75 2.82
CA ALA A 266 -13.43 19.37 3.28
C ALA A 266 -14.10 19.14 4.64
N ASP A 267 -13.89 20.03 5.60
CA ASP A 267 -14.47 19.91 6.95
C ASP A 267 -16.00 20.00 6.90
N ARG A 268 -16.57 20.93 6.11
CA ARG A 268 -18.02 21.07 5.95
C ARG A 268 -18.66 19.88 5.25
N ALA A 269 -18.02 19.39 4.20
CA ALA A 269 -18.47 18.19 3.49
C ALA A 269 -18.44 16.95 4.41
N GLN A 270 -17.34 16.73 5.12
CA GLN A 270 -17.19 15.61 6.05
C GLN A 270 -18.21 15.68 7.19
N ALA A 271 -18.46 16.87 7.76
CA ALA A 271 -19.50 17.10 8.77
C ALA A 271 -20.91 16.76 8.25
N ALA A 272 -21.15 16.92 6.94
CA ALA A 272 -22.38 16.52 6.26
C ALA A 272 -22.34 15.07 5.73
N HIS A 273 -21.39 14.24 6.18
CA HIS A 273 -21.20 12.85 5.73
C HIS A 273 -20.95 12.70 4.22
N VAL A 274 -20.38 13.72 3.59
CA VAL A 274 -19.87 13.70 2.22
C VAL A 274 -18.36 13.49 2.25
N PRO A 275 -17.82 12.41 1.65
CA PRO A 275 -16.38 12.21 1.58
C PRO A 275 -15.71 13.35 0.81
N SER A 276 -14.80 14.07 1.45
CA SER A 276 -14.05 15.16 0.85
C SER A 276 -12.71 15.32 1.57
N PHE A 277 -11.66 15.66 0.83
CA PHE A 277 -10.31 15.82 1.36
C PHE A 277 -9.58 16.96 0.65
N PRO A 278 -8.88 17.84 1.37
CA PRO A 278 -8.10 18.89 0.75
C PRO A 278 -6.86 18.31 0.08
N LEU A 279 -6.52 18.80 -1.10
CA LEU A 279 -5.22 18.54 -1.71
C LEU A 279 -4.18 19.36 -0.93
N ARG A 280 -3.54 18.71 0.03
CA ARG A 280 -2.51 19.34 0.86
C ARG A 280 -1.15 19.30 0.18
N GLU A 281 -0.44 20.41 0.26
CA GLU A 281 0.96 20.50 -0.13
C GLU A 281 1.84 19.69 0.85
N PRO A 282 3.02 19.18 0.42
CA PRO A 282 3.91 18.43 1.31
C PRO A 282 4.28 19.19 2.59
N ALA A 283 4.50 20.51 2.51
CA ALA A 283 4.79 21.33 3.68
C ALA A 283 3.61 21.37 4.66
N GLU A 284 2.37 21.44 4.15
CA GLU A 284 1.16 21.42 4.99
C GLU A 284 0.97 20.07 5.69
N GLN A 285 1.57 18.97 5.20
CA GLN A 285 1.49 17.67 5.88
C GLN A 285 2.26 17.68 7.20
N LEU A 286 3.33 18.47 7.32
CA LEU A 286 4.14 18.54 8.54
C LEU A 286 3.31 18.95 9.77
N ASP A 287 2.25 19.73 9.55
CA ASP A 287 1.33 20.17 10.60
C ASP A 287 0.02 19.36 10.65
N SER A 288 -0.03 18.20 9.98
CA SER A 288 -1.21 17.34 9.97
C SER A 288 -1.49 16.76 11.37
N PRO A 289 -2.64 17.08 12.00
CA PRO A 289 -2.98 16.55 13.32
C PRO A 289 -3.10 15.02 13.31
N GLN A 290 -3.56 14.46 12.19
CA GLN A 290 -3.69 13.01 12.01
C GLN A 290 -2.33 12.31 11.99
N LEU A 291 -1.35 12.85 11.27
CA LEU A 291 -0.01 12.27 11.20
C LEU A 291 0.74 12.42 12.53
N GLU A 292 0.53 13.54 13.24
CA GLU A 292 1.05 13.75 14.59
C GLU A 292 0.45 12.74 15.59
N ARG A 293 -0.88 12.57 15.59
CA ARG A 293 -1.57 11.60 16.45
C ARG A 293 -1.10 10.17 16.21
N ARG A 294 -0.80 9.82 14.95
CA ARG A 294 -0.26 8.52 14.56
C ARG A 294 1.22 8.35 14.86
N LYS A 295 1.89 9.36 15.43
CA LYS A 295 3.34 9.38 15.66
C LYS A 295 4.12 9.05 14.38
N PHE A 296 3.61 9.51 13.24
CA PHE A 296 4.19 9.23 11.94
C PHE A 296 5.55 9.92 11.81
N TRP A 297 5.70 11.11 12.37
CA TRP A 297 6.89 11.91 12.22
C TRP A 297 8.01 11.50 13.18
N ARG A 298 9.25 11.47 12.67
CA ARG A 298 10.48 11.25 13.43
C ARG A 298 11.37 12.49 13.32
N ARG A 299 12.21 12.71 14.33
CA ARG A 299 13.29 13.71 14.28
C ARG A 299 14.57 13.02 13.80
N VAL A 300 15.19 13.58 12.77
CA VAL A 300 16.38 13.03 12.11
C VAL A 300 17.40 14.16 11.99
N GLU A 301 18.65 13.89 12.34
CA GLU A 301 19.76 14.82 12.07
C GLU A 301 20.22 14.66 10.63
N LEU A 302 20.03 15.69 9.80
CA LEU A 302 20.52 15.75 8.43
C LEU A 302 21.29 17.06 8.24
N GLU A 303 22.53 16.96 7.75
CA GLU A 303 23.38 18.14 7.46
C GLU A 303 23.52 19.11 8.65
N GLY A 304 23.61 18.57 9.88
CA GLY A 304 23.72 19.36 11.12
C GLY A 304 22.41 20.06 11.54
N ARG A 305 21.27 19.66 10.98
CA ARG A 305 19.94 20.17 11.34
C ARG A 305 19.02 19.03 11.74
N THR A 306 18.27 19.22 12.82
CA THR A 306 17.15 18.36 13.16
C THR A 306 15.96 18.65 12.23
N VAL A 307 15.56 17.68 11.42
CA VAL A 307 14.40 17.78 10.53
C VAL A 307 13.28 16.83 10.94
N LYS A 308 12.03 17.23 10.67
CA LYS A 308 10.84 16.38 10.80
C LYS A 308 10.73 15.51 9.55
N ALA A 309 11.04 14.22 9.70
CA ALA A 309 11.05 13.26 8.61
C ALA A 309 9.95 12.20 8.78
N PRO A 310 9.49 11.55 7.70
CA PRO A 310 8.59 10.42 7.79
C PRO A 310 9.13 9.31 8.72
N GLY A 311 8.23 8.52 9.27
CA GLY A 311 8.51 7.30 10.01
C GLY A 311 7.80 6.12 9.36
N SER A 312 7.69 5.02 10.11
CA SER A 312 7.01 3.83 9.60
C SER A 312 5.55 4.12 9.21
N PRO A 313 5.08 3.60 8.05
CA PRO A 313 3.70 3.75 7.62
C PRO A 313 2.72 2.86 8.42
N PHE A 314 3.18 2.17 9.46
CA PHE A 314 2.38 1.35 10.36
C PHE A 314 2.74 1.59 11.83
N GLY A 315 1.80 1.29 12.72
CA GLY A 315 2.03 1.30 14.16
C GLY A 315 2.09 -0.14 14.69
N LEU A 316 3.00 -0.40 15.62
CA LEU A 316 3.11 -1.69 16.31
C LEU A 316 2.83 -1.47 17.80
N GLN A 317 1.89 -2.24 18.34
CA GLN A 317 1.64 -2.33 19.78
C GLN A 317 1.78 -3.79 20.18
N VAL A 318 2.75 -4.09 21.03
CA VAL A 318 2.97 -5.43 21.58
C VAL A 318 2.35 -5.48 22.96
N ILE A 319 1.37 -6.36 23.13
CA ILE A 319 0.79 -6.68 24.44
C ILE A 319 1.41 -8.02 24.86
N PRO A 320 2.14 -8.10 25.98
CA PRO A 320 2.73 -9.36 26.44
C PRO A 320 1.65 -10.44 26.58
N ALA A 321 1.88 -11.59 25.95
CA ALA A 321 0.95 -12.70 26.04
C ALA A 321 0.92 -13.27 27.46
N SER A 322 -0.28 -13.50 28.00
CA SER A 322 -0.50 -14.30 29.20
C SER A 322 -0.64 -15.77 28.82
N GLY A 323 0.46 -16.45 28.50
CA GLY A 323 0.45 -17.89 28.19
C GLY A 323 1.67 -18.37 27.41
N ASN A 324 1.88 -19.70 27.40
CA ASN A 324 2.87 -20.34 26.53
C ASN A 324 2.43 -20.18 25.07
N SER A 325 3.33 -19.65 24.22
CA SER A 325 3.17 -19.73 22.77
C SER A 325 3.09 -21.19 22.37
N ALA A 326 1.98 -21.61 21.76
CA ALA A 326 1.87 -22.97 21.22
C ALA A 326 3.01 -23.21 20.21
N GLU A 327 3.61 -24.39 20.25
CA GLU A 327 4.56 -24.82 19.22
C GLU A 327 3.84 -24.81 17.87
N ARG A 328 4.39 -24.06 16.91
CA ARG A 328 3.81 -23.91 15.58
C ARG A 328 4.03 -25.20 14.79
N GLY A 329 3.04 -25.60 13.99
CA GLY A 329 3.21 -26.71 13.06
C GLY A 329 4.34 -26.42 12.07
N ALA A 330 5.32 -27.31 11.98
CA ALA A 330 6.38 -27.21 10.99
C ALA A 330 5.82 -27.47 9.58
N GLY A 331 6.29 -26.71 8.60
CA GLY A 331 5.98 -26.93 7.19
C GLY A 331 6.98 -26.22 6.28
N PRO A 332 6.92 -26.48 4.96
CA PRO A 332 7.95 -26.03 4.02
C PRO A 332 7.93 -24.52 3.76
N MET A 333 6.86 -23.82 4.14
CA MET A 333 6.68 -22.39 3.90
C MET A 333 6.79 -21.57 5.20
N PRO A 334 7.20 -20.29 5.14
CA PRO A 334 7.47 -19.48 6.33
C PRO A 334 6.32 -19.28 7.32
N LEU A 335 5.07 -19.29 6.85
CA LEU A 335 3.86 -19.15 7.68
C LEU A 335 3.08 -20.46 7.79
N SER A 336 3.73 -21.61 7.55
CA SER A 336 3.12 -22.91 7.78
C SER A 336 2.62 -23.02 9.23
N GLY A 337 1.41 -23.55 9.40
CA GLY A 337 0.79 -23.69 10.72
C GLY A 337 0.18 -22.40 11.28
N VAL A 338 0.39 -21.24 10.64
CA VAL A 338 -0.25 -19.98 11.04
C VAL A 338 -1.66 -19.91 10.46
N ARG A 339 -2.65 -19.61 11.30
CA ARG A 339 -4.05 -19.40 10.88
C ARG A 339 -4.48 -17.96 11.12
N ILE A 340 -5.09 -17.35 10.10
CA ILE A 340 -5.58 -15.97 10.13
C ILE A 340 -7.10 -15.95 9.92
N LEU A 341 -7.81 -15.25 10.80
CA LEU A 341 -9.22 -14.92 10.60
C LEU A 341 -9.35 -13.59 9.86
N ASP A 342 -10.04 -13.59 8.73
CA ASP A 342 -10.14 -12.45 7.82
C ASP A 342 -11.55 -11.83 7.84
N PHE A 343 -11.68 -10.68 8.51
CA PHE A 343 -12.83 -9.76 8.48
C PHE A 343 -12.57 -8.57 7.55
N SER A 344 -11.87 -8.79 6.44
CA SER A 344 -11.64 -7.75 5.47
C SER A 344 -12.53 -7.85 4.24
N TRP A 345 -12.58 -6.78 3.46
CA TRP A 345 -13.29 -6.73 2.19
C TRP A 345 -12.59 -5.86 1.14
N VAL A 346 -12.99 -6.07 -0.12
CA VAL A 346 -12.65 -5.27 -1.30
C VAL A 346 -11.19 -5.39 -1.76
N ILE A 347 -10.22 -4.68 -1.17
CA ILE A 347 -8.84 -4.60 -1.70
C ILE A 347 -7.78 -4.79 -0.63
N ALA A 348 -7.62 -3.83 0.30
CA ALA A 348 -6.43 -3.78 1.16
C ALA A 348 -6.23 -5.05 2.02
N GLY A 349 -7.25 -5.44 2.78
CA GLY A 349 -7.18 -6.66 3.59
C GLY A 349 -7.17 -7.95 2.76
N PRO A 350 -7.98 -8.09 1.68
CA PRO A 350 -7.87 -9.24 0.80
C PRO A 350 -6.49 -9.39 0.13
N THR A 351 -5.83 -8.29 -0.22
CA THR A 351 -4.45 -8.30 -0.71
C THR A 351 -3.47 -8.74 0.37
N ALA A 352 -3.55 -8.18 1.58
CA ALA A 352 -2.67 -8.56 2.68
C ALA A 352 -2.78 -10.06 3.00
N THR A 353 -4.00 -10.57 3.15
CA THR A 353 -4.24 -12.00 3.45
C THR A 353 -3.87 -12.92 2.30
N ARG A 354 -3.95 -12.47 1.04
CA ARG A 354 -3.44 -13.23 -0.11
C ARG A 354 -1.93 -13.42 -0.04
N TYR A 355 -1.17 -12.39 0.33
CA TYR A 355 0.26 -12.53 0.53
C TYR A 355 0.57 -13.49 1.69
N LEU A 356 -0.11 -13.36 2.82
CA LEU A 356 0.03 -14.31 3.95
C LEU A 356 -0.25 -15.75 3.51
N ALA A 357 -1.31 -15.98 2.73
CA ALA A 357 -1.64 -17.29 2.18
C ALA A 357 -0.54 -17.83 1.24
N ALA A 358 0.01 -16.98 0.36
CA ALA A 358 1.10 -17.35 -0.53
C ALA A 358 2.38 -17.79 0.21
N MET A 359 2.50 -17.43 1.49
CA MET A 359 3.60 -17.82 2.37
C MET A 359 3.25 -18.98 3.31
N GLY A 360 2.11 -19.63 3.11
CA GLY A 360 1.70 -20.85 3.81
C GLY A 360 0.66 -20.67 4.92
N ALA A 361 0.19 -19.45 5.19
CA ALA A 361 -0.83 -19.23 6.21
C ALA A 361 -2.20 -19.77 5.77
N GLU A 362 -2.94 -20.39 6.69
CA GLU A 362 -4.34 -20.74 6.48
C GLU A 362 -5.23 -19.51 6.70
N ILE A 363 -5.91 -19.04 5.65
CA ILE A 363 -6.83 -17.91 5.76
C ILE A 363 -8.29 -18.40 5.82
N ILE A 364 -9.00 -17.97 6.86
CA ILE A 364 -10.44 -18.19 7.01
C ILE A 364 -11.15 -16.85 6.92
N LYS A 365 -11.86 -16.61 5.81
CA LYS A 365 -12.62 -15.39 5.58
C LYS A 365 -14.04 -15.50 6.13
N ILE A 366 -14.46 -14.48 6.89
CA ILE A 366 -15.85 -14.33 7.31
C ILE A 366 -16.61 -13.53 6.24
N GLU A 367 -17.69 -14.12 5.73
CA GLU A 367 -18.52 -13.50 4.70
C GLU A 367 -19.94 -13.23 5.17
N ALA A 368 -20.51 -12.11 4.73
CA ALA A 368 -21.90 -11.76 5.01
C ALA A 368 -22.87 -12.62 4.18
N PRO A 369 -24.03 -13.03 4.73
CA PRO A 369 -25.03 -13.79 4.00
C PRO A 369 -25.56 -13.05 2.77
N GLY A 370 -25.86 -13.82 1.72
CA GLY A 370 -26.37 -13.32 0.44
C GLY A 370 -25.29 -12.68 -0.43
N ARG A 371 -24.74 -11.53 -0.03
CA ARG A 371 -23.84 -10.73 -0.87
C ARG A 371 -22.35 -11.12 -0.78
N GLY A 372 -21.92 -11.70 0.34
CA GLY A 372 -20.50 -11.96 0.61
C GLY A 372 -19.64 -10.69 0.67
N ASP A 373 -18.37 -10.81 0.29
CA ASP A 373 -17.47 -9.67 0.07
C ASP A 373 -17.97 -8.79 -1.09
N PRO A 374 -18.18 -7.46 -0.91
CA PRO A 374 -18.53 -6.55 -2.00
C PRO A 374 -17.60 -6.62 -3.22
N GLY A 375 -16.34 -7.00 -3.03
CA GLY A 375 -15.39 -7.24 -4.11
C GLY A 375 -15.85 -8.30 -5.12
N ARG A 376 -16.73 -9.23 -4.72
CA ARG A 376 -17.34 -10.27 -5.59
C ARG A 376 -18.08 -9.70 -6.79
N ALA A 377 -18.50 -8.44 -6.73
CA ALA A 377 -19.11 -7.73 -7.86
C ALA A 377 -18.10 -7.31 -8.95
N SER A 378 -16.81 -7.66 -8.80
CA SER A 378 -15.75 -7.31 -9.75
C SER A 378 -14.81 -8.48 -10.01
N GLU A 379 -14.08 -8.40 -11.12
CA GLU A 379 -13.02 -9.34 -11.52
C GLU A 379 -11.93 -9.48 -10.45
N LEU A 380 -11.79 -8.47 -9.58
CA LEU A 380 -10.76 -8.41 -8.55
C LEU A 380 -10.91 -9.51 -7.49
N HIS A 381 -12.13 -9.90 -7.12
CA HIS A 381 -12.34 -10.96 -6.13
C HIS A 381 -11.86 -12.32 -6.62
N THR A 382 -11.95 -12.59 -7.93
CA THR A 382 -11.42 -13.83 -8.52
C THR A 382 -9.90 -13.95 -8.34
N VAL A 383 -9.19 -12.82 -8.24
CA VAL A 383 -7.75 -12.79 -8.03
C VAL A 383 -7.39 -12.71 -6.54
N LEU A 384 -8.06 -11.83 -5.78
CA LEU A 384 -7.75 -11.61 -4.36
C LEU A 384 -8.37 -12.65 -3.42
N GLY A 385 -9.43 -13.32 -3.83
CA GLY A 385 -10.12 -14.35 -3.04
C GLY A 385 -9.46 -15.73 -3.11
N GLN A 386 -8.44 -15.91 -3.94
CA GLN A 386 -7.74 -17.18 -4.10
C GLN A 386 -7.02 -17.60 -2.80
N ALA A 387 -6.86 -18.91 -2.62
CA ALA A 387 -6.17 -19.54 -1.48
C ALA A 387 -6.82 -19.26 -0.10
N LYS A 388 -8.10 -18.89 -0.07
CA LYS A 388 -8.85 -18.63 1.17
C LYS A 388 -9.99 -19.61 1.34
N ARG A 389 -10.16 -20.12 2.55
CA ARG A 389 -11.40 -20.76 2.98
C ARG A 389 -12.37 -19.66 3.38
N SER A 390 -13.67 -19.86 3.18
CA SER A 390 -14.69 -18.90 3.62
C SER A 390 -15.80 -19.58 4.40
N ILE A 391 -16.37 -18.85 5.35
CA ILE A 391 -17.57 -19.23 6.08
C ILE A 391 -18.54 -18.04 6.07
N VAL A 392 -19.80 -18.33 5.78
CA VAL A 392 -20.86 -17.32 5.78
C VAL A 392 -21.44 -17.22 7.18
N LEU A 393 -21.35 -16.04 7.80
CA LEU A 393 -21.88 -15.76 9.13
C LEU A 393 -22.71 -14.47 9.10
N ASP A 394 -23.96 -14.55 9.58
CA ASP A 394 -24.77 -13.36 9.84
C ASP A 394 -24.38 -12.77 11.18
N LEU A 395 -23.35 -11.92 11.20
CA LEU A 395 -22.82 -11.30 12.43
C LEU A 395 -23.80 -10.36 13.15
N LYS A 396 -25.04 -10.21 12.66
CA LYS A 396 -26.13 -9.58 13.41
C LYS A 396 -26.78 -10.52 14.44
N LYS A 397 -26.50 -11.82 14.35
CA LYS A 397 -27.04 -12.85 15.25
C LYS A 397 -26.00 -13.25 16.29
N LEU A 398 -26.42 -13.35 17.55
CA LEU A 398 -25.53 -13.64 18.68
C LEU A 398 -24.82 -15.00 18.53
N GLU A 399 -25.52 -16.01 17.99
CA GLU A 399 -24.94 -17.33 17.73
C GLU A 399 -23.82 -17.27 16.67
N ALA A 400 -23.94 -16.42 15.65
CA ALA A 400 -22.91 -16.26 14.63
C ALA A 400 -21.69 -15.51 15.17
N VAL A 401 -21.91 -14.52 16.05
CA VAL A 401 -20.83 -13.83 16.77
C VAL A 401 -20.08 -14.81 17.68
N ALA A 402 -20.79 -15.70 18.37
CA ALA A 402 -20.17 -16.74 19.19
C ALA A 402 -19.28 -17.68 18.35
N VAL A 403 -19.75 -18.09 17.16
CA VAL A 403 -18.93 -18.88 16.21
C VAL A 403 -17.70 -18.09 15.75
N ALA A 404 -17.83 -16.81 15.42
CA ALA A 404 -16.72 -15.97 15.02
C ALA A 404 -15.66 -15.82 16.13
N ARG A 405 -16.09 -15.66 17.40
CA ARG A 405 -15.20 -15.64 18.57
C ARG A 405 -14.50 -16.98 18.80
N ALA A 406 -15.22 -18.09 18.65
CA ALA A 406 -14.64 -19.43 18.75
C ALA A 406 -13.59 -19.68 17.65
N LEU A 407 -13.84 -19.23 16.41
CA LEU A 407 -12.85 -19.27 15.34
C LEU A 407 -11.64 -18.40 15.67
N ALA A 408 -11.84 -17.16 16.12
CA ALA A 408 -10.76 -16.25 16.48
C ALA A 408 -9.84 -16.85 17.57
N SER A 409 -10.42 -17.53 18.56
CA SER A 409 -9.64 -18.21 19.62
C SER A 409 -8.74 -19.35 19.13
N ARG A 410 -8.93 -19.80 17.89
CA ARG A 410 -8.17 -20.88 17.24
C ARG A 410 -7.29 -20.37 16.10
N CYS A 411 -7.18 -19.06 15.95
CA CYS A 411 -6.33 -18.38 14.97
C CYS A 411 -5.19 -17.67 15.68
N ASP A 412 -4.07 -17.51 14.98
CA ASP A 412 -2.88 -16.79 15.45
C ASP A 412 -2.97 -15.28 15.19
N GLY A 413 -3.90 -14.87 14.32
CA GLY A 413 -4.10 -13.47 13.99
C GLY A 413 -5.46 -13.19 13.39
N VAL A 414 -5.84 -11.91 13.44
CA VAL A 414 -7.05 -11.37 12.83
C VAL A 414 -6.65 -10.22 11.90
N VAL A 415 -7.24 -10.19 10.70
CA VAL A 415 -7.13 -9.06 9.78
C VAL A 415 -8.51 -8.47 9.58
N GLU A 416 -8.65 -7.16 9.75
CA GLU A 416 -9.90 -6.44 9.52
C GLU A 416 -9.64 -5.10 8.82
N ASN A 417 -10.61 -4.63 8.02
CA ASN A 417 -10.58 -3.29 7.43
C ASN A 417 -11.98 -2.68 7.35
N PHE A 418 -12.83 -2.96 8.35
CA PHE A 418 -14.15 -2.37 8.41
C PHE A 418 -14.06 -0.90 8.84
N ALA A 419 -15.14 -0.16 8.62
CA ALA A 419 -15.23 1.21 9.11
C ALA A 419 -15.11 1.23 10.65
N THR A 420 -14.57 2.31 11.21
CA THR A 420 -14.36 2.47 12.66
C THR A 420 -15.65 2.17 13.45
N GLY A 421 -15.49 1.41 14.53
CA GLY A 421 -16.58 0.99 15.43
C GLY A 421 -17.50 -0.08 14.86
N VAL A 422 -17.29 -0.59 13.64
CA VAL A 422 -18.07 -1.74 13.12
C VAL A 422 -17.82 -2.98 13.98
N MET A 423 -16.57 -3.31 14.27
CA MET A 423 -16.23 -4.48 15.09
C MET A 423 -16.83 -4.38 16.50
N ASP A 424 -16.77 -3.21 17.14
CA ASP A 424 -17.41 -2.95 18.44
C ASP A 424 -18.93 -3.20 18.39
N ARG A 425 -19.61 -2.64 17.37
CA ARG A 425 -21.06 -2.83 17.18
C ARG A 425 -21.45 -4.27 16.90
N LEU A 426 -20.56 -5.05 16.27
CA LEU A 426 -20.75 -6.49 16.06
C LEU A 426 -20.39 -7.30 17.31
N GLY A 427 -19.91 -6.66 18.38
CA GLY A 427 -19.45 -7.33 19.59
C GLY A 427 -18.21 -8.17 19.34
N LEU A 428 -17.27 -7.68 18.53
CA LEU A 428 -16.00 -8.33 18.16
C LEU A 428 -14.77 -7.39 18.27
N GLY A 429 -14.96 -6.14 18.68
CA GLY A 429 -13.90 -5.13 18.82
C GLY A 429 -13.14 -5.17 20.13
#